data_AF-A0A2X1BJL1-F1
#
_entry.id   AF-A0A2X1BJL1-F1
#
_cell.length_a   1.000
_cell.length_b   1.000
_cell.length_c   1.000
_cell.angle_alpha   90.00
_cell.angle_beta   90.00
_cell.angle_gamma   90.00
#
_symmetry.space_group_name_H-M   'P 1'
#
loop_
_entity.id
_entity.type
_entity.pdbx_description
1 polymer ?
#
loop_
_entity_poly.entity_id
_entity_poly.type
_entity_poly.pdbx_seq_one_letter_code
_entity_poly.pdbx_strand_id
1 'polypeptide(L)'
;MLDNNVLIFDIETVADCDGYRLLHRLPEDLSENEIVAIMNNERLAENGSTFYRHHLHKVVAISLLLLSGNKIKLWSLGRENETEQSLIARFFCRH
;
A
#
# COMPACT_ATOMS: atom_id res chain seq x y z
N MET A 1 -4.60 17.03 -30.58
CA MET A 1 -4.33 17.32 -29.16
C MET A 1 -5.24 16.39 -28.38
N LEU A 2 -4.76 15.64 -27.38
CA LEU A 2 -5.60 14.64 -26.71
C LEU A 2 -6.68 15.36 -25.90
N ASP A 3 -7.93 15.29 -26.36
CA ASP A 3 -9.13 15.74 -25.61
C ASP A 3 -9.47 14.79 -24.43
N ASN A 4 -8.59 13.84 -24.14
CA ASN A 4 -8.80 12.79 -23.14
C ASN A 4 -8.16 13.15 -21.80
N ASN A 5 -8.91 12.89 -20.72
CA ASN A 5 -8.37 12.88 -19.37
C ASN A 5 -7.61 11.57 -19.13
N VAL A 6 -6.33 11.66 -18.78
CA VAL A 6 -5.48 10.52 -18.45
C VAL A 6 -5.03 10.63 -17.00
N LEU A 7 -5.34 9.61 -16.20
CA LEU A 7 -4.82 9.46 -14.84
C LEU A 7 -3.82 8.30 -14.83
N ILE A 8 -2.56 8.59 -14.52
CA ILE A 8 -1.51 7.62 -14.28
C ILE A 8 -1.28 7.58 -12.78
N PHE A 9 -1.11 6.40 -12.21
CA PHE A 9 -0.84 6.25 -10.79
C PHE A 9 0.09 5.08 -10.52
N ASP A 10 0.76 5.17 -9.37
CA ASP A 10 1.61 4.13 -8.82
C ASP A 10 1.39 4.05 -7.29
N ILE A 11 1.66 2.90 -6.68
CA ILE A 11 1.37 2.66 -5.26
C ILE A 11 2.62 2.22 -4.50
N GLU A 12 2.73 2.66 -3.25
CA GLU A 12 3.77 2.21 -2.32
C GLU A 12 3.16 1.43 -1.17
N THR A 13 3.82 0.35 -0.78
CA THR A 13 3.29 -0.58 0.23
C THR A 13 4.32 -0.92 1.30
N VAL A 14 3.82 -1.21 2.50
CA VAL A 14 4.60 -1.80 3.60
C VAL A 14 4.01 -3.17 3.98
N ALA A 15 4.72 -3.92 4.83
CA ALA A 15 4.20 -5.16 5.40
C ALA A 15 2.95 -4.88 6.25
N ASP A 16 1.85 -5.57 5.99
CA ASP A 16 0.65 -5.50 6.82
C ASP A 16 0.81 -6.37 8.08
N CYS A 17 1.48 -5.80 9.09
CA CYS A 17 1.71 -6.49 10.37
C CYS A 17 0.40 -6.75 11.12
N ASP A 18 -0.58 -5.85 11.01
CA ASP A 18 -1.90 -5.98 11.64
C ASP A 18 -2.70 -7.11 10.99
N GLY A 19 -2.74 -7.13 9.65
CA GLY A 19 -3.36 -8.20 8.88
C GLY A 19 -2.70 -9.56 9.14
N TYR A 20 -1.37 -9.61 9.20
CA TYR A 20 -0.64 -10.83 9.54
C TYR A 20 -0.95 -11.30 10.96
N ARG A 21 -0.92 -10.40 11.96
CA ARG A 21 -1.28 -10.71 13.35
C ARG A 21 -2.67 -11.32 13.44
N LEU A 22 -3.66 -10.74 12.75
CA LEU A 22 -5.03 -11.23 12.72
C LEU A 22 -5.14 -12.63 12.09
N LEU A 23 -4.50 -12.85 10.93
CA LEU A 23 -4.57 -14.12 10.20
C LEU A 23 -3.89 -15.27 10.95
N HIS A 24 -2.78 -14.99 11.64
CA HIS A 24 -1.97 -16.00 12.34
C HIS A 24 -2.24 -16.06 13.85
N ARG A 25 -3.18 -15.24 14.37
CA ARG A 25 -3.54 -15.16 15.80
C ARG A 25 -2.32 -14.93 16.69
N LEU A 26 -1.44 -14.02 16.27
CA LEU A 26 -0.22 -13.73 17.00
C LEU A 26 -0.50 -12.91 18.27
N PRO A 27 0.36 -13.03 19.30
CA PRO A 27 0.29 -12.18 20.49
C PRO A 27 0.37 -10.66 20.17
N GLU A 28 -0.33 -9.87 20.98
CA GLU A 28 -0.35 -8.40 20.86
C GLU A 28 0.96 -7.73 21.31
N ASP A 29 1.75 -8.42 22.14
CA ASP A 29 3.03 -7.92 22.66
C ASP A 29 4.20 -8.09 21.68
N LEU A 30 4.00 -8.79 20.56
CA LEU A 30 4.98 -8.82 19.48
C LEU A 30 5.05 -7.46 18.79
N SER A 31 6.27 -6.95 18.64
CA SER A 31 6.55 -5.73 17.88
C SER A 31 6.38 -5.95 16.38
N GLU A 32 6.15 -4.86 15.63
CA GLU A 32 6.09 -4.90 14.17
C GLU A 32 7.39 -5.46 13.55
N ASN A 33 8.54 -5.13 14.12
CA ASN A 33 9.84 -5.63 13.64
C ASN A 33 9.94 -7.16 13.79
N GLU A 34 9.43 -7.72 14.89
CA GLU A 34 9.39 -9.17 15.09
C GLU A 34 8.43 -9.83 14.10
N ILE A 35 7.26 -9.22 13.87
CA ILE A 35 6.29 -9.72 12.88
C ILE A 35 6.90 -9.71 11.47
N VAL A 36 7.54 -8.62 11.05
CA VAL A 36 8.23 -8.53 9.76
C VAL A 36 9.32 -9.59 9.64
N ALA A 37 10.08 -9.85 10.71
CA ALA A 37 11.09 -10.91 10.71
C ALA A 37 10.46 -12.30 10.51
N ILE A 38 9.34 -12.58 11.19
CA ILE A 38 8.60 -13.83 11.02
C ILE A 38 8.09 -13.96 9.57
N MET A 39 7.44 -12.92 9.04
CA MET A 39 6.94 -12.88 7.66
C MET A 39 8.05 -13.16 6.65
N ASN A 40 9.21 -12.51 6.79
CA ASN A 40 10.35 -12.73 5.90
C ASN A 40 10.87 -14.17 5.96
N ASN A 41 11.01 -14.72 7.17
CA ASN A 41 11.49 -16.10 7.36
C ASN A 41 10.51 -17.11 6.77
N GLU A 42 9.20 -16.90 6.93
CA GLU A 42 8.16 -17.76 6.33
C GLU A 42 8.28 -17.75 4.80
N ARG A 43 8.37 -16.57 4.17
CA ARG A 43 8.48 -16.45 2.72
C ARG A 43 9.77 -17.08 2.18
N LEU A 44 10.90 -16.85 2.86
CA LEU A 44 12.17 -17.48 2.50
C LEU A 44 12.09 -19.01 2.58
N ALA A 45 11.46 -19.56 3.62
CA ALA A 45 11.28 -21.01 3.76
C ALA A 45 10.32 -21.59 2.70
N GLU A 46 9.26 -20.86 2.35
CA GLU A 46 8.26 -21.29 1.36
C GLU A 46 8.78 -21.27 -0.07
N ASN A 47 9.50 -20.21 -0.47
CA ASN A 47 9.86 -20.00 -1.87
C ASN A 47 11.18 -19.25 -2.12
N GLY A 48 12.00 -19.03 -1.10
CA GLY A 48 13.30 -18.37 -1.24
C GLY A 48 13.23 -16.87 -1.56
N SER A 49 12.09 -16.23 -1.35
CA SER A 49 11.88 -14.79 -1.58
C SER A 49 11.37 -14.10 -0.32
N THR A 50 11.61 -12.79 -0.20
CA THR A 50 10.98 -11.93 0.81
C THR A 50 9.77 -11.18 0.27
N PHE A 51 9.34 -11.47 -0.97
CA PHE A 51 8.14 -10.88 -1.53
C PHE A 51 6.90 -11.43 -0.84
N TYR A 52 6.16 -10.56 -0.16
CA TYR A 52 4.98 -10.94 0.62
C TYR A 52 3.83 -11.41 -0.28
N ARG A 53 2.87 -12.11 0.33
CA ARG A 53 1.61 -12.44 -0.36
C ARG A 53 0.84 -11.14 -0.55
N HIS A 54 0.19 -10.95 -1.71
CA HIS A 54 -0.45 -9.67 -2.07
C HIS A 54 -1.39 -9.08 -1.01
N HIS A 55 -2.11 -9.91 -0.26
CA HIS A 55 -3.02 -9.45 0.79
C HIS A 55 -2.31 -8.97 2.07
N LEU A 56 -0.99 -9.10 2.16
CA LEU A 56 -0.14 -8.61 3.26
C LEU A 56 0.66 -7.36 2.84
N HIS A 57 0.28 -6.73 1.72
CA HIS A 57 0.79 -5.42 1.33
C HIS A 57 -0.23 -4.36 1.73
N LYS A 58 0.16 -3.49 2.66
CA LYS A 58 -0.63 -2.34 3.11
C LYS A 58 -0.21 -1.11 2.32
N VAL A 59 -1.14 -0.50 1.58
CA VAL A 59 -0.89 0.72 0.81
C VAL A 59 -0.72 1.92 1.73
N VAL A 60 0.40 2.63 1.59
CA VAL A 60 0.76 3.81 2.41
C VAL A 60 0.87 5.09 1.60
N ALA A 61 1.06 4.98 0.27
CA ALA A 61 1.05 6.12 -0.64
C ALA A 61 0.50 5.74 -2.01
N ILE A 62 -0.12 6.70 -2.69
CA ILE A 62 -0.47 6.60 -4.11
C ILE A 62 0.00 7.88 -4.80
N SER A 63 0.92 7.76 -5.75
CA SER A 63 1.38 8.88 -6.59
C SER A 63 0.50 9.01 -7.82
N LEU A 64 0.14 10.24 -8.20
CA LEU A 64 -0.89 10.53 -9.22
C LEU A 64 -0.42 11.60 -10.21
N LEU A 65 -0.53 11.29 -11.49
CA LEU A 65 -0.37 12.25 -12.58
C LEU A 65 -1.66 12.34 -13.39
N LEU A 66 -2.31 13.51 -13.36
CA LEU A 66 -3.50 13.81 -14.15
C LEU A 66 -3.15 14.74 -15.31
N LEU A 67 -3.41 14.27 -16.54
CA LEU A 67 -3.40 15.05 -17.75
C LEU A 67 -4.87 15.36 -18.12
N SER A 68 -5.23 16.63 -18.22
CA SER A 68 -6.60 17.06 -18.57
C SER A 68 -6.55 18.26 -19.50
N GLY A 69 -6.78 18.03 -20.79
CA GLY A 69 -6.53 19.03 -21.84
C GLY A 69 -5.08 19.51 -21.80
N ASN A 70 -4.87 20.81 -21.62
CA ASN A 70 -3.53 21.41 -21.48
C ASN A 70 -3.04 21.53 -20.02
N LYS A 71 -3.74 20.92 -19.05
CA LYS A 71 -3.37 20.96 -17.64
C LYS A 71 -2.70 19.66 -17.21
N ILE A 72 -1.63 19.79 -16.42
CA ILE A 72 -0.92 18.70 -15.76
C ILE A 72 -1.01 18.93 -14.26
N LYS A 73 -1.37 17.89 -13.51
CA LYS A 73 -1.34 17.91 -12.04
C LYS A 73 -0.64 16.66 -11.53
N LEU A 74 0.39 16.84 -10.70
CA LEU A 74 1.16 15.78 -10.05
C LEU A 74 1.04 15.94 -8.53
N TRP A 75 0.62 14.89 -7.83
CA TRP A 75 0.50 14.87 -6.37
C TRP A 75 0.52 13.45 -5.83
N SER A 76 0.65 13.29 -4.51
CA SER A 76 0.53 12.00 -3.83
C SER A 76 -0.61 12.02 -2.80
N LEU A 77 -1.28 10.88 -2.64
CA LEU A 77 -2.14 10.56 -1.50
C LEU A 77 -1.32 9.78 -0.47
N GLY A 78 -1.68 9.92 0.81
CA GLY A 78 -0.93 9.35 1.93
C GLY A 78 -0.18 10.41 2.72
N ARG A 79 -0.22 10.26 4.04
CA ARG A 79 0.57 10.99 5.05
C ARG A 79 0.96 9.97 6.10
N GLU A 80 2.01 10.25 6.88
CA GLU A 80 2.53 9.33 7.91
C GLU A 80 1.46 8.75 8.84
N ASN A 81 0.43 9.55 9.16
CA ASN A 81 -0.64 9.18 10.08
C ASN A 81 -2.00 8.87 9.39
N GLU A 82 -2.03 8.75 8.07
CA GLU A 82 -3.25 8.36 7.35
C GLU A 82 -3.38 6.84 7.26
N THR A 83 -4.59 6.33 7.48
CA THR A 83 -4.89 4.91 7.29
C THR A 83 -5.02 4.55 5.82
N GLU A 84 -4.70 3.30 5.47
CA GLU A 84 -4.96 2.76 4.13
C GLU A 84 -6.41 2.97 3.71
N GLN A 85 -7.37 2.73 4.61
CA GLN A 85 -8.80 2.95 4.35
C GLN A 85 -9.09 4.39 3.87
N SER A 86 -8.56 5.40 4.55
CA SER A 86 -8.73 6.81 4.19
C SER A 86 -8.10 7.09 2.82
N LEU A 87 -6.92 6.52 2.57
CA LEU A 87 -6.18 6.68 1.33
C LEU A 87 -6.95 6.10 0.13
N ILE A 88 -7.39 4.85 0.24
CA ILE A 88 -8.19 4.16 -0.79
C ILE A 88 -9.52 4.88 -1.02
N ALA A 89 -10.19 5.32 0.04
CA ALA A 89 -11.42 6.11 -0.08
C ALA A 89 -11.18 7.39 -0.90
N ARG A 90 -10.13 8.15 -0.61
CA ARG A 90 -9.79 9.38 -1.36
C ARG A 90 -9.43 9.12 -2.83
N PHE A 91 -8.84 7.97 -3.14
CA PHE A 91 -8.49 7.62 -4.51
C PHE A 91 -9.73 7.29 -5.35
N PHE A 92 -10.70 6.54 -4.80
CA PHE A 92 -11.91 6.13 -5.52
C PHE A 92 -13.10 7.07 -5.36
N CYS A 93 -13.17 7.86 -4.29
CA CYS A 93 -14.25 8.80 -4.09
C CYS A 93 -14.17 9.94 -5.11
N ARG A 94 -15.26 10.08 -5.86
CA ARG A 94 -15.46 11.15 -6.83
C ARG A 94 -15.59 12.49 -6.10
N HIS A 95 -14.72 13.44 -6.40
CA HIS A 95 -14.93 14.86 -6.11
C HIS A 95 -15.71 15.52 -7.24
#